data_AF-A0A8T5KIN1-F1
#
_entry.id   AF-A0A8T5KIN1-F1
#
_cell.length_a   1.000
_cell.length_b   1.000
_cell.length_c   1.000
_cell.angle_alpha   90.00
_cell.angle_beta   90.00
_cell.angle_gamma   90.00
#
_symmetry.space_group_name_H-M   'P 1'
#
loop_
_entity.id
_entity.type
_entity.pdbx_description
1 polymer ?
#
loop_
_entity_poly.entity_id
_entity_poly.type
_entity_poly.pdbx_seq_one_letter_code
_entity_poly.pdbx_strand_id
1 'polypeptide(L)'
;RLTDSDWASIRTIWEYDPDEPSFTVAGQRAAKKHGFKAPVKSSISRKAKAEAKNGSAWERRGSLSGINSAAHRKADTVALEESSEKQDVEKKETDKRNANATKDVDERNGVASKKEQASREESEDLRAGVIARHREEWKVPRMLLQESFTSRANGGTKDAFEKAKLAKITTEAIKIRQDGERKAWGLDDLGDFDPTKLSDAELDRIISGGR
;
A
#
# COMPACT_ATOMS: atom_id res chain seq x y z
N ARG A 1 -20.53 -27.78 5.24
CA ARG A 1 -19.52 -26.82 5.75
C ARG A 1 -18.81 -26.24 4.53
N LEU A 2 -18.47 -24.95 4.54
CA LEU A 2 -17.72 -24.33 3.43
C LEU A 2 -16.30 -24.88 3.40
N THR A 3 -15.79 -25.10 2.19
CA THR A 3 -14.40 -25.49 1.93
C THR A 3 -13.48 -24.27 1.97
N ASP A 4 -12.17 -24.49 2.02
CA ASP A 4 -11.20 -23.39 1.93
C ASP A 4 -11.25 -22.67 0.58
N SER A 5 -11.60 -23.39 -0.50
CA SER A 5 -11.82 -22.81 -1.83
C SER A 5 -13.04 -21.87 -1.85
N ASP A 6 -14.13 -22.23 -1.14
CA ASP A 6 -15.30 -21.37 -1.03
C ASP A 6 -14.96 -20.08 -0.26
N TRP A 7 -14.18 -20.20 0.83
CA TRP A 7 -13.71 -19.04 1.59
C TRP A 7 -12.78 -18.14 0.77
N ALA A 8 -11.86 -18.73 0.01
CA ALA A 8 -10.99 -18.00 -0.91
C ALA A 8 -11.81 -17.23 -1.96
N SER A 9 -12.86 -17.85 -2.51
CA SER A 9 -13.73 -17.19 -3.49
C SER A 9 -14.51 -16.00 -2.90
N ILE A 10 -15.03 -16.13 -1.67
CA ILE A 10 -15.69 -15.02 -0.96
C ILE A 10 -14.69 -13.90 -0.70
N ARG A 11 -13.49 -14.25 -0.26
CA ARG A 11 -12.40 -13.31 -0.02
C ARG A 11 -12.05 -12.57 -1.31
N THR A 12 -11.83 -13.28 -2.42
CA THR A 12 -11.51 -12.65 -3.71
C THR A 12 -12.58 -11.65 -4.14
N ILE A 13 -13.86 -11.98 -4.01
CA ILE A 13 -14.91 -11.01 -4.36
C ILE A 13 -14.92 -9.85 -3.37
N TRP A 14 -14.78 -10.09 -2.06
CA TRP A 14 -14.78 -9.00 -1.09
C TRP A 14 -13.56 -8.07 -1.24
N GLU A 15 -12.39 -8.63 -1.53
CA GLU A 15 -11.15 -7.87 -1.65
C GLU A 15 -11.08 -7.10 -2.97
N TYR A 16 -11.50 -7.69 -4.10
CA TYR A 16 -11.20 -7.15 -5.44
C TYR A 16 -12.39 -6.57 -6.20
N ASP A 17 -13.61 -6.75 -5.73
CA ASP A 17 -14.79 -6.25 -6.43
C ASP A 17 -14.88 -4.71 -6.30
N PRO A 18 -14.95 -3.97 -7.43
CA PRO A 18 -14.92 -2.51 -7.44
C PRO A 18 -16.16 -1.87 -6.81
N ASP A 19 -17.28 -2.59 -6.72
CA ASP A 19 -18.52 -2.10 -6.08
C ASP A 19 -18.42 -2.09 -4.54
N GLU A 20 -17.26 -2.43 -3.97
CA GLU A 20 -17.00 -2.60 -2.55
C GLU A 20 -18.11 -3.39 -1.81
N PRO A 21 -18.48 -4.59 -2.30
CA PRO A 21 -19.66 -5.30 -1.81
C PRO A 21 -19.54 -5.58 -0.30
N SER A 22 -20.63 -5.41 0.44
CA SER A 22 -20.69 -5.85 1.84
C SER A 22 -20.36 -7.34 1.95
N PHE A 23 -19.94 -7.83 3.12
CA PHE A 23 -19.69 -9.27 3.32
C PHE A 23 -20.86 -10.15 2.88
N THR A 24 -22.10 -9.69 3.07
CA THR A 24 -23.30 -10.40 2.61
C THR A 24 -23.33 -10.50 1.08
N VAL A 25 -23.09 -9.38 0.39
CA VAL A 25 -23.12 -9.32 -1.08
C VAL A 25 -21.96 -10.12 -1.67
N ALA A 26 -20.76 -10.02 -1.11
CA ALA A 26 -19.61 -10.83 -1.52
C ALA A 26 -19.88 -12.34 -1.35
N GLY A 27 -20.46 -12.73 -0.20
CA GLY A 27 -20.88 -14.11 0.06
C GLY A 27 -21.92 -14.62 -0.92
N GLN A 28 -22.91 -13.79 -1.27
CA GLN A 28 -23.96 -14.12 -2.24
C GLN A 28 -23.42 -14.22 -3.68
N ARG A 29 -22.56 -13.27 -4.09
CA ARG A 29 -21.92 -13.26 -5.41
C ARG A 29 -21.03 -14.50 -5.58
N ALA A 30 -20.24 -14.85 -4.56
CA ALA A 30 -19.37 -16.03 -4.57
C ALA A 30 -20.19 -17.32 -4.59
N ALA A 31 -21.23 -17.41 -3.75
CA ALA A 31 -22.16 -18.53 -3.73
C ALA A 31 -22.83 -18.78 -5.10
N LYS A 32 -23.31 -17.70 -5.74
CA LYS A 32 -23.91 -17.76 -7.06
C LYS A 32 -22.91 -18.21 -8.13
N LYS A 33 -21.67 -17.73 -8.06
CA LYS A 33 -20.62 -18.01 -9.04
C LYS A 33 -20.03 -19.43 -8.91
N HIS A 34 -19.88 -19.93 -7.69
CA HIS A 34 -19.18 -21.18 -7.40
C HIS A 34 -20.10 -22.32 -6.91
N GLY A 35 -21.41 -22.09 -6.85
CA GLY A 35 -22.40 -23.14 -6.61
C GLY A 35 -22.49 -23.63 -5.15
N PHE A 36 -22.11 -22.80 -4.18
CA PHE A 36 -22.25 -23.13 -2.75
C PHE A 36 -23.33 -22.30 -2.05
N LYS A 37 -23.78 -22.73 -0.87
CA LYS A 37 -24.77 -21.98 -0.08
C LYS A 37 -24.11 -20.75 0.58
N ALA A 38 -24.64 -19.56 0.30
CA ALA A 38 -24.10 -18.31 0.85
C ALA A 38 -24.03 -18.33 2.39
N PRO A 39 -22.86 -18.08 2.99
CA PRO A 39 -22.74 -17.93 4.43
C PRO A 39 -23.40 -16.65 4.92
N VAL A 40 -23.82 -16.66 6.18
CA VAL A 40 -24.30 -15.46 6.88
C VAL A 40 -23.15 -14.50 7.17
N LYS A 41 -23.44 -13.19 7.18
CA LYS A 41 -22.47 -12.10 7.44
C LYS A 41 -21.58 -12.35 8.67
N SER A 42 -22.17 -12.84 9.77
CA SER A 42 -21.46 -13.11 11.02
C SER A 42 -20.38 -14.20 10.88
N SER A 43 -20.62 -15.23 10.06
CA SER A 43 -19.65 -16.29 9.79
C SER A 43 -18.47 -15.77 8.98
N ILE A 44 -18.74 -14.94 7.97
CA ILE A 44 -17.70 -14.31 7.13
C ILE A 44 -16.85 -13.37 7.99
N SER A 45 -17.49 -12.51 8.79
CA SER A 45 -16.78 -11.60 9.70
C SER A 45 -15.92 -12.36 10.73
N ARG A 46 -16.41 -13.47 11.28
CA ARG A 46 -15.64 -14.30 12.22
C ARG A 46 -14.43 -14.95 11.54
N LYS A 47 -14.60 -15.43 10.31
CA LYS A 47 -13.51 -16.00 9.50
C LYS A 47 -12.45 -14.95 9.18
N ALA A 48 -12.85 -13.77 8.69
CA ALA A 48 -11.94 -12.66 8.42
C ALA A 48 -11.15 -12.22 9.67
N LYS A 49 -11.81 -12.14 10.84
CA LYS A 49 -11.13 -11.85 12.12
C LYS A 49 -10.16 -12.94 12.55
N ALA A 50 -10.51 -14.22 12.34
CA ALA A 50 -9.64 -15.33 12.67
C ALA A 50 -8.40 -15.35 11.77
N GLU A 51 -8.55 -15.08 10.47
CA GLU A 51 -7.43 -15.00 9.54
C GLU A 51 -6.54 -13.77 9.80
N ALA A 52 -7.13 -12.64 10.19
CA ALA A 52 -6.36 -11.47 10.63
C ALA A 52 -5.46 -11.76 11.84
N LYS A 53 -5.94 -12.54 12.82
CA LYS A 53 -5.11 -12.98 13.97
C LYS A 53 -3.95 -13.89 13.56
N ASN A 54 -4.09 -14.59 12.45
CA ASN A 54 -3.08 -15.49 11.91
C ASN A 54 -2.19 -14.79 10.86
N GLY A 55 -2.25 -13.45 10.76
CA GLY A 55 -1.44 -12.67 9.81
C GLY A 55 -1.99 -12.59 8.38
N SER A 56 -3.18 -13.14 8.11
CA SER A 56 -3.83 -13.12 6.79
C SER A 56 -5.11 -12.29 6.82
N ALA A 57 -4.99 -11.00 7.18
CA ALA A 57 -6.14 -10.10 7.20
C ALA A 57 -6.75 -9.94 5.81
N TRP A 58 -8.09 -9.86 5.75
CA TRP A 58 -8.80 -9.54 4.52
C TRP A 58 -8.71 -8.04 4.28
N GLU A 59 -8.33 -7.62 3.07
CA GLU A 59 -8.10 -6.21 2.77
C GLU A 59 -8.94 -5.70 1.59
N ARG A 60 -9.51 -4.50 1.71
CA ARG A 60 -10.16 -3.86 0.56
C ARG A 60 -9.07 -3.46 -0.43
N ARG A 61 -9.01 -4.22 -1.50
CA ARG A 61 -8.06 -4.05 -2.57
C ARG A 61 -8.76 -3.25 -3.70
N GLY A 62 -10.03 -3.48 -4.01
CA GLY A 62 -10.72 -2.96 -5.22
C GLY A 62 -10.75 -1.44 -5.44
N SER A 63 -10.54 -0.61 -4.41
CA SER A 63 -10.64 0.85 -4.50
C SER A 63 -9.29 1.56 -4.61
N LEU A 64 -9.30 2.81 -5.11
CA LEU A 64 -8.10 3.64 -5.24
C LEU A 64 -7.40 3.86 -3.88
N SER A 65 -8.17 4.00 -2.80
CA SER A 65 -7.65 4.04 -1.43
C SER A 65 -6.95 2.73 -1.04
N GLY A 66 -7.52 1.58 -1.42
CA GLY A 66 -6.90 0.26 -1.26
C GLY A 66 -5.60 0.10 -2.04
N ILE A 67 -5.57 0.57 -3.30
CA ILE A 67 -4.39 0.61 -4.18
C ILE A 67 -3.29 1.48 -3.57
N ASN A 68 -3.61 2.70 -3.13
CA ASN A 68 -2.65 3.61 -2.52
C ASN A 68 -2.10 3.05 -1.20
N SER A 69 -2.95 2.45 -0.38
CA SER A 69 -2.55 1.78 0.86
C SER A 69 -1.62 0.58 0.59
N ALA A 70 -1.87 -0.19 -0.47
CA ALA A 70 -0.98 -1.26 -0.91
C ALA A 70 0.37 -0.73 -1.41
N ALA A 71 0.36 0.33 -2.23
CA ALA A 71 1.56 0.98 -2.73
C ALA A 71 2.46 1.53 -1.60
N HIS A 72 1.86 2.15 -0.57
CA HIS A 72 2.60 2.60 0.61
C HIS A 72 3.30 1.45 1.35
N ARG A 73 2.59 0.34 1.56
CA ARG A 73 3.18 -0.85 2.21
C ARG A 73 4.28 -1.48 1.37
N LYS A 74 4.11 -1.55 0.05
CA LYS A 74 5.15 -2.05 -0.85
C LYS A 74 6.39 -1.14 -0.85
N ALA A 75 6.19 0.17 -0.77
CA ALA A 75 7.30 1.11 -0.57
C ALA A 75 7.99 0.94 0.80
N ASP A 76 7.24 0.57 1.86
CA ASP A 76 7.81 0.25 3.18
C ASP A 76 8.62 -1.03 3.16
N THR A 77 8.13 -2.10 2.51
CA THR A 77 8.85 -3.37 2.40
C THR A 77 10.14 -3.19 1.63
N VAL A 78 10.11 -2.46 0.51
CA VAL A 78 11.33 -2.15 -0.26
C VAL A 78 12.33 -1.35 0.59
N ALA A 79 11.87 -0.37 1.37
CA ALA A 79 12.75 0.39 2.24
C ALA A 79 13.39 -0.47 3.35
N LEU A 80 12.64 -1.45 3.89
CA LEU A 80 13.14 -2.42 4.85
C LEU A 80 14.13 -3.39 4.19
N GLU A 81 13.81 -3.91 3.01
CA GLU A 81 14.69 -4.79 2.21
C GLU A 81 16.00 -4.08 1.87
N GLU A 82 15.97 -2.85 1.36
CA GLU A 82 17.17 -2.03 1.11
C GLU A 82 17.99 -1.77 2.39
N SER A 83 17.35 -1.62 3.54
CA SER A 83 18.05 -1.44 4.81
C SER A 83 18.70 -2.74 5.32
N SER A 84 18.07 -3.88 5.05
CA SER A 84 18.60 -5.21 5.37
C SER A 84 19.68 -5.66 4.39
N GLU A 85 19.56 -5.34 3.10
CA GLU A 85 20.59 -5.56 2.09
C GLU A 85 21.82 -4.70 2.35
N LYS A 86 21.67 -3.45 2.80
CA LYS A 86 22.82 -2.61 3.19
C LYS A 86 23.57 -3.16 4.42
N GLN A 87 22.91 -3.88 5.32
CA GLN A 87 23.56 -4.61 6.42
C GLN A 87 24.18 -5.94 5.97
N ASP A 88 23.60 -6.58 4.95
CA ASP A 88 24.09 -7.83 4.38
C ASP A 88 25.28 -7.62 3.43
N VAL A 89 25.41 -6.45 2.78
CA VAL A 89 26.55 -6.11 1.90
C VAL A 89 27.86 -5.95 2.70
N GLU A 90 27.82 -5.57 3.97
CA GLU A 90 28.99 -5.57 4.87
C GLU A 90 29.38 -7.00 5.34
N LYS A 91 28.53 -8.01 5.07
CA LYS A 91 28.73 -9.41 5.49
C LYS A 91 28.72 -10.46 4.38
N LYS A 92 28.48 -10.09 3.11
CA LYS A 92 28.35 -11.03 1.98
C LYS A 92 29.34 -10.74 0.84
N GLU A 93 30.61 -10.57 1.19
CA GLU A 93 31.74 -10.84 0.26
C GLU A 93 32.11 -12.34 0.24
N THR A 94 31.41 -13.17 1.01
CA THR A 94 31.50 -14.63 0.96
C THR A 94 30.13 -15.23 0.66
N ASP A 95 30.13 -16.16 -0.29
CA ASP A 95 29.06 -17.11 -0.61
C ASP A 95 28.00 -16.67 -1.62
N LYS A 96 28.41 -16.68 -2.90
CA LYS A 96 27.52 -17.04 -4.01
C LYS A 96 27.43 -18.56 -4.12
N ARG A 97 26.21 -19.13 -4.10
CA ARG A 97 25.73 -20.18 -5.03
C ARG A 97 24.29 -20.64 -4.72
N ASN A 98 23.49 -20.63 -5.79
CA ASN A 98 22.33 -21.49 -6.09
C ASN A 98 21.04 -21.39 -5.26
N ALA A 99 19.93 -21.05 -5.94
CA ALA A 99 18.92 -22.05 -6.31
C ALA A 99 17.94 -21.46 -7.34
N ASN A 100 17.59 -22.29 -8.32
CA ASN A 100 16.60 -22.05 -9.36
C ASN A 100 15.47 -23.10 -9.20
N ALA A 101 14.33 -22.89 -9.88
CA ALA A 101 13.14 -23.77 -10.01
C ALA A 101 12.10 -23.67 -8.88
N THR A 102 10.78 -23.62 -9.09
CA THR A 102 9.86 -23.80 -10.23
C THR A 102 8.47 -23.34 -9.77
N LYS A 103 7.55 -22.97 -10.69
CA LYS A 103 6.11 -23.33 -10.59
C LYS A 103 5.35 -22.93 -11.85
N ASP A 104 5.05 -23.94 -12.66
CA ASP A 104 3.93 -23.98 -13.60
C ASP A 104 2.75 -24.74 -12.97
N VAL A 105 1.57 -24.52 -13.54
CA VAL A 105 0.24 -25.14 -13.30
C VAL A 105 -0.67 -24.40 -12.31
N ASP A 106 -1.56 -23.53 -12.83
CA ASP A 106 -2.99 -23.90 -12.93
C ASP A 106 -3.76 -22.90 -13.83
N GLU A 107 -4.21 -23.40 -14.97
CA GLU A 107 -5.06 -22.72 -15.95
C GLU A 107 -6.50 -23.25 -15.87
N ARG A 108 -7.44 -22.32 -16.11
CA ARG A 108 -8.89 -22.50 -16.38
C ARG A 108 -9.84 -22.36 -15.18
N ASN A 109 -9.88 -21.15 -14.60
CA ASN A 109 -11.13 -20.45 -14.19
C ASN A 109 -10.79 -19.09 -13.54
N GLY A 110 -10.62 -18.01 -14.32
CA GLY A 110 -10.35 -16.66 -13.76
C GLY A 110 -9.53 -15.69 -14.62
N VAL A 111 -9.51 -15.85 -15.95
CA VAL A 111 -8.60 -15.09 -16.83
C VAL A 111 -8.85 -13.58 -16.78
N ALA A 112 -10.12 -13.15 -16.63
CA ALA A 112 -10.46 -11.74 -16.44
C ALA A 112 -9.89 -11.17 -15.12
N SER A 113 -10.07 -11.89 -13.99
CA SER A 113 -9.57 -11.41 -12.70
C SER A 113 -8.05 -11.45 -12.57
N LYS A 114 -7.37 -12.39 -13.24
CA LYS A 114 -5.89 -12.43 -13.27
C LYS A 114 -5.29 -11.25 -14.04
N LYS A 115 -5.90 -10.87 -15.17
CA LYS A 115 -5.42 -9.72 -15.96
C LYS A 115 -5.69 -8.39 -15.26
N GLU A 116 -6.86 -8.26 -14.64
CA GLU A 116 -7.20 -7.12 -13.77
C GLU A 116 -6.27 -7.04 -12.56
N GLN A 117 -5.94 -8.18 -11.95
CA GLN A 117 -4.98 -8.27 -10.86
C GLN A 117 -3.57 -7.86 -11.31
N ALA A 118 -3.07 -8.38 -12.43
CA ALA A 118 -1.74 -8.05 -12.94
C ALA A 118 -1.60 -6.57 -13.32
N SER A 119 -2.59 -6.01 -14.03
CA SER A 119 -2.61 -4.58 -14.37
C SER A 119 -2.62 -3.69 -13.13
N ARG A 120 -3.20 -4.18 -12.04
CA ARG A 120 -3.26 -3.44 -10.79
C ARG A 120 -2.01 -3.61 -9.94
N GLU A 121 -1.43 -4.80 -9.87
CA GLU A 121 -0.11 -5.00 -9.26
C GLU A 121 0.92 -4.08 -9.93
N GLU A 122 0.90 -3.97 -11.26
CA GLU A 122 1.71 -2.99 -11.99
C GLU A 122 1.41 -1.54 -11.57
N SER A 123 0.12 -1.20 -11.42
CA SER A 123 -0.34 0.12 -10.97
C SER A 123 0.10 0.45 -9.53
N GLU A 124 0.13 -0.55 -8.64
CA GLU A 124 0.62 -0.47 -7.27
C GLU A 124 2.15 -0.31 -7.24
N ASP A 125 2.87 -1.02 -8.11
CA ASP A 125 4.33 -1.01 -8.19
C ASP A 125 4.86 0.33 -8.67
N LEU A 126 4.22 0.90 -9.69
CA LEU A 126 4.54 2.22 -10.19
C LEU A 126 4.34 3.29 -9.11
N ARG A 127 3.22 3.23 -8.36
CA ARG A 127 2.95 4.14 -7.24
C ARG A 127 3.92 3.95 -6.08
N ALA A 128 4.25 2.70 -5.75
CA ALA A 128 5.24 2.37 -4.73
C ALA A 128 6.61 2.96 -5.09
N GLY A 129 7.01 2.88 -6.36
CA GLY A 129 8.24 3.49 -6.86
C GLY A 129 8.27 5.01 -6.68
N VAL A 130 7.16 5.71 -6.94
CA VAL A 130 7.03 7.15 -6.70
C VAL A 130 7.22 7.47 -5.20
N ILE A 131 6.51 6.74 -4.33
CA ILE A 131 6.59 6.92 -2.87
C ILE A 131 8.01 6.64 -2.35
N ALA A 132 8.64 5.57 -2.82
CA ALA A 132 10.00 5.19 -2.44
C ALA A 132 11.00 6.29 -2.82
N ARG A 133 10.92 6.79 -4.06
CA ARG A 133 11.75 7.90 -4.52
C ARG A 133 11.51 9.16 -3.69
N HIS A 134 10.26 9.49 -3.38
CA HIS A 134 9.94 10.65 -2.56
C HIS A 134 10.67 10.60 -1.21
N ARG A 135 10.68 9.42 -0.56
CA ARG A 135 11.39 9.21 0.71
C ARG A 135 12.90 9.38 0.57
N GLU A 136 13.48 8.88 -0.52
CA GLU A 136 14.90 9.03 -0.79
C GLU A 136 15.30 10.49 -0.98
N GLU A 137 14.51 11.25 -1.72
CA GLU A 137 14.75 12.67 -2.00
C GLU A 137 14.82 13.50 -0.72
N TRP A 138 14.06 13.15 0.32
CA TRP A 138 14.10 13.81 1.63
C TRP A 138 15.42 13.61 2.39
N LYS A 139 16.27 12.65 2.01
CA LYS A 139 17.60 12.50 2.61
C LYS A 139 18.53 13.65 2.23
N VAL A 140 18.39 14.20 1.02
CA VAL A 140 19.23 15.31 0.52
C VAL A 140 19.12 16.57 1.39
N PRO A 141 17.93 17.16 1.64
CA PRO A 141 17.83 18.31 2.52
C PRO A 141 18.22 18.00 3.96
N ARG A 142 18.03 16.75 4.43
CA ARG A 142 18.50 16.31 5.76
C ARG A 142 20.02 16.35 5.85
N MET A 143 20.74 15.87 4.83
CA MET A 143 22.21 15.93 4.78
C MET A 143 22.71 17.38 4.76
N LEU A 144 22.11 18.26 3.94
CA LEU A 144 22.48 19.68 3.88
C LEU A 144 22.27 20.39 5.24
N LEU A 145 21.19 20.06 5.95
CA LEU A 145 20.94 20.54 7.30
C LEU A 145 22.01 20.04 8.28
N GLN A 146 22.38 18.76 8.22
CA GLN A 146 23.42 18.19 9.06
C GLN A 146 24.79 18.85 8.79
N GLU A 147 25.14 19.06 7.53
CA GLU A 147 26.35 19.80 7.14
C GLU A 147 26.33 21.24 7.66
N SER A 148 25.16 21.90 7.64
CA SER A 148 25.02 23.25 8.19
C SER A 148 25.33 23.30 9.69
N PHE A 149 24.89 22.30 10.45
CA PHE A 149 25.18 22.19 11.88
C PHE A 149 26.66 21.90 12.13
N THR A 150 27.27 21.01 11.36
CA THR A 150 28.70 20.72 11.43
C THR A 150 29.54 21.97 11.14
N SER A 151 29.23 22.70 10.06
CA SER A 151 29.91 23.96 9.73
C SER A 151 29.76 25.00 10.84
N ARG A 152 28.58 25.07 11.48
CA ARG A 152 28.35 26.00 12.59
C ARG A 152 29.18 25.63 13.82
N ALA A 153 29.25 24.35 14.16
CA ALA A 153 30.06 23.84 15.26
C ALA A 153 31.56 24.14 15.05
N ASN A 154 32.03 24.10 13.79
CA ASN A 154 33.41 24.42 13.42
C ASN A 154 33.69 25.94 13.29
N GLY A 155 32.77 26.81 13.73
CA GLY A 155 32.92 28.27 13.69
C GLY A 155 32.61 28.94 12.35
N GLY A 156 32.28 28.17 11.31
CA GLY A 156 31.96 28.63 9.96
C GLY A 156 30.54 29.21 9.85
N THR A 157 30.28 30.36 10.48
CA THR A 157 28.92 30.96 10.57
C THR A 157 28.31 31.26 9.18
N LYS A 158 29.08 31.82 8.25
CA LYS A 158 28.60 32.14 6.90
C LYS A 158 28.32 30.87 6.08
N ASP A 159 29.22 29.90 6.11
CA ASP A 159 29.08 28.62 5.39
C ASP A 159 27.89 27.81 5.93
N ALA A 160 27.72 27.77 7.25
CA ALA A 160 26.56 27.15 7.90
C ALA A 160 25.24 27.80 7.45
N PHE A 161 25.20 29.13 7.36
CA PHE A 161 24.01 29.84 6.93
C PHE A 161 23.66 29.53 5.46
N GLU A 162 24.64 29.55 4.56
CA GLU A 162 24.41 29.22 3.15
C GLU A 162 23.95 27.77 2.96
N LYS A 163 24.51 26.81 3.71
CA LYS A 163 24.06 25.41 3.71
C LYS A 163 22.63 25.24 4.23
N ALA A 164 22.28 25.93 5.33
CA ALA A 164 20.93 25.91 5.86
C ALA A 164 19.91 26.53 4.88
N LYS A 165 20.30 27.61 4.21
CA LYS A 165 19.50 28.25 3.16
C LYS A 165 19.31 27.32 1.96
N LEU A 166 20.38 26.65 1.50
CA LEU A 166 20.31 25.67 0.44
C LEU A 166 19.39 24.51 0.81
N ALA A 167 19.51 23.97 2.03
CA ALA A 167 18.62 22.92 2.55
C ALA A 167 17.15 23.34 2.49
N LYS A 168 16.83 24.59 2.87
CA LYS A 168 15.48 25.14 2.79
C LYS A 168 14.97 25.19 1.35
N ILE A 169 15.73 25.79 0.44
CA ILE A 169 15.34 25.93 -0.98
C ILE A 169 15.13 24.54 -1.61
N THR A 170 16.05 23.61 -1.34
CA THR A 170 15.92 22.21 -1.81
C THR A 170 14.67 21.55 -1.25
N THR A 171 14.36 21.76 0.04
CA THR A 171 13.14 21.23 0.66
C THR A 171 11.88 21.76 -0.02
N GLU A 172 11.80 23.07 -0.26
CA GLU A 172 10.65 23.69 -0.92
C GLU A 172 10.49 23.19 -2.37
N ALA A 173 11.59 23.09 -3.11
CA ALA A 173 11.58 22.57 -4.48
C ALA A 173 11.11 21.10 -4.54
N ILE A 174 11.62 20.25 -3.64
CA ILE A 174 11.19 18.85 -3.53
C ILE A 174 9.71 18.78 -3.20
N LYS A 175 9.24 19.57 -2.23
CA LYS A 175 7.82 19.60 -1.85
C LYS A 175 6.91 19.95 -3.04
N ILE A 176 7.24 20.99 -3.80
CA ILE A 176 6.44 21.40 -4.97
C ILE A 176 6.36 20.28 -6.01
N ARG A 177 7.50 19.64 -6.31
CA ARG A 177 7.52 18.51 -7.26
C ARG A 177 6.69 17.34 -6.73
N GLN A 178 6.91 16.94 -5.48
CA GLN A 178 6.21 15.81 -4.87
C GLN A 178 4.70 16.06 -4.80
N ASP A 179 4.26 17.27 -4.43
CA ASP A 179 2.83 17.63 -4.42
C ASP A 179 2.22 17.52 -5.83
N GLY A 180 2.95 17.94 -6.87
CA GLY A 180 2.52 17.78 -8.27
C GLY A 180 2.41 16.30 -8.69
N GLU A 181 3.39 15.49 -8.32
CA GLU A 181 3.40 14.07 -8.64
C GLU A 181 2.33 13.28 -7.85
N ARG A 182 2.14 13.58 -6.57
CA ARG A 182 1.08 12.94 -5.76
C ARG A 182 -0.30 13.18 -6.36
N LYS A 183 -0.57 14.40 -6.84
CA LYS A 183 -1.80 14.74 -7.56
C LYS A 183 -1.91 14.00 -8.89
N ALA A 184 -0.83 13.98 -9.69
CA ALA A 184 -0.83 13.31 -10.99
C ALA A 184 -1.06 11.78 -10.87
N TRP A 185 -0.58 11.17 -9.78
CA TRP A 185 -0.73 9.74 -9.51
C TRP A 185 -1.96 9.38 -8.67
N GLY A 186 -2.74 10.38 -8.23
CA GLY A 186 -3.89 10.19 -7.35
C GLY A 186 -3.51 9.61 -5.98
N LEU A 187 -2.29 9.87 -5.49
CA LEU A 187 -1.82 9.36 -4.19
C LEU A 187 -2.51 10.03 -3.01
N ASP A 188 -3.05 11.23 -3.22
CA ASP A 188 -3.85 11.97 -2.26
C ASP A 188 -5.36 11.72 -2.41
N ASP A 189 -5.79 11.04 -3.48
CA ASP A 189 -7.20 10.69 -3.66
C ASP A 189 -7.56 9.51 -2.75
N LEU A 190 -8.51 9.75 -1.86
CA LEU A 190 -9.11 8.74 -0.98
C LEU A 190 -10.11 7.83 -1.72
N GLY A 191 -10.14 7.87 -3.05
CA GLY A 191 -11.18 7.23 -3.86
C GLY A 191 -12.53 7.92 -3.73
N ASP A 192 -13.62 7.18 -3.95
CA ASP A 192 -15.01 7.69 -3.89
C ASP A 192 -15.47 8.16 -2.49
N PHE A 193 -14.60 8.10 -1.47
CA PHE A 193 -14.89 8.64 -0.16
C PHE A 193 -14.69 10.16 -0.16
N ASP A 194 -15.75 10.87 -0.54
CA ASP A 194 -15.85 12.32 -0.43
C ASP A 194 -16.73 12.68 0.78
N PRO A 195 -16.14 13.11 1.92
CA PRO A 195 -16.92 13.47 3.09
C PRO A 195 -17.82 14.69 2.86
N THR A 196 -17.61 15.47 1.80
CA THR A 196 -18.48 16.59 1.44
C THR A 196 -19.75 16.15 0.70
N LYS A 197 -19.78 14.90 0.20
CA LYS A 197 -20.98 14.27 -0.37
C LYS A 197 -21.82 13.52 0.67
N LEU A 198 -21.32 13.37 1.89
CA LEU A 198 -22.06 12.78 3.00
C LEU A 198 -22.95 13.86 3.63
N SER A 199 -24.20 13.49 3.92
CA SER A 199 -25.08 14.36 4.71
C SER A 199 -24.57 14.48 6.14
N ASP A 200 -24.92 15.57 6.83
CA ASP A 200 -24.56 15.79 8.25
C ASP A 200 -24.95 14.60 9.14
N ALA A 201 -26.08 13.96 8.83
CA ALA A 201 -26.56 12.76 9.53
C ALA A 201 -25.70 11.51 9.30
N GLU A 202 -25.06 11.40 8.13
CA GLU A 202 -24.13 10.30 7.81
C GLU A 202 -22.75 10.54 8.44
N LEU A 203 -22.30 11.80 8.46
CA LEU A 203 -21.09 12.21 9.19
C LEU A 203 -21.23 11.94 10.69
N ASP A 204 -22.36 12.30 11.30
CA ASP A 204 -22.63 12.04 12.71
C ASP A 204 -22.62 10.54 13.04
N ARG A 205 -23.16 9.68 12.16
CA ARG A 205 -23.12 8.22 12.35
C ARG A 205 -21.70 7.64 12.32
N ILE A 206 -20.84 8.19 11.46
CA ILE A 206 -19.43 7.79 11.37
C ILE A 206 -18.68 8.24 12.63
N ILE A 207 -18.91 9.47 13.08
CA ILE A 207 -18.29 10.04 14.28
C ILE A 207 -18.76 9.31 15.55
N SER A 208 -20.04 8.93 15.62
CA SER A 208 -20.60 8.20 16.76
C SER A 208 -20.28 6.70 16.77
N GLY A 209 -19.53 6.18 15.79
CA GLY A 209 -19.18 4.76 15.69
C GLY A 209 -20.38 3.83 15.48
N GLY A 210 -21.41 4.30 14.76
CA GLY A 210 -22.71 3.61 14.62
C GLY A 210 -22.64 2.32 13.80
N ARG A 211 -23.20 1.23 14.37
CA ARG A 211 -23.39 -0.09 13.75
C ARG A 211 -24.46 -0.12 12.67
#